data_AF-A0A8D5ZEH5-F1
#
_entry.id   AF-A0A8D5ZEH5-F1
#
_cell.length_a   1.000
_cell.length_b   1.000
_cell.length_c   1.000
_cell.angle_alpha   90.00
_cell.angle_beta   90.00
_cell.angle_gamma   90.00
#
_symmetry.space_group_name_H-M   'P 1'
#
loop_
_entity.id
_entity.type
_entity.pdbx_description
1 polymer ?
#
loop_
_entity_poly.entity_id
_entity_poly.type
_entity_poly.pdbx_seq_one_letter_code
_entity_poly.pdbx_strand_id
1 'polypeptide(L)'
;MLNLMRVKQEMPETKELREMSLAELQKKLEELRGELFQYRMKWANGQLKNHHLIRTTKRDIARVKTVINEKKRQNKELDKTSSHE
;
A
#
# COMPACT_ATOMS: atom_id res chain seq x y z
N MET A 1 20.13 -18.29 8.13
CA MET A 1 20.06 -18.30 6.66
C MET A 1 18.86 -19.12 6.21
N LEU A 2 17.70 -18.48 5.99
CA LEU A 2 16.65 -19.00 5.10
C LEU A 2 15.75 -17.82 4.72
N ASN A 3 16.31 -16.93 3.88
CA ASN A 3 15.53 -16.07 3.01
C ASN A 3 14.89 -16.96 1.96
N LEU A 4 13.78 -17.61 2.31
CA LEU A 4 12.96 -18.35 1.37
C LEU A 4 12.33 -17.34 0.41
N MET A 5 12.94 -17.22 -0.76
CA MET A 5 12.32 -16.90 -2.04
C MET A 5 11.19 -15.86 -1.98
N ARG A 6 11.61 -14.60 -1.87
CA ARG A 6 10.81 -13.44 -2.28
C ARG A 6 10.86 -13.36 -3.82
N VAL A 7 10.08 -14.21 -4.48
CA VAL A 7 10.04 -14.33 -5.95
C VAL A 7 8.82 -13.57 -6.47
N LYS A 8 9.11 -12.40 -7.04
CA LYS A 8 8.29 -11.52 -7.89
C LYS A 8 7.21 -10.66 -7.19
N GLN A 9 7.51 -9.35 -7.17
CA GLN A 9 6.71 -8.20 -6.66
C GLN A 9 6.81 -8.00 -5.14
N GLU A 10 7.97 -7.50 -4.73
CA GLU A 10 8.20 -6.98 -3.39
C GLU A 10 7.42 -5.68 -3.21
N MET A 11 6.41 -5.65 -2.34
CA MET A 11 5.91 -4.36 -1.90
C MET A 11 7.07 -3.57 -1.28
N PRO A 12 7.30 -2.31 -1.69
CA PRO A 12 8.41 -1.49 -1.20
C PRO A 12 8.41 -1.42 0.32
N GLU A 13 9.60 -1.33 0.89
CA GLU A 13 9.75 -1.23 2.33
C GLU A 13 9.05 0.06 2.82
N THR A 14 8.58 0.07 4.07
CA THR A 14 7.82 1.22 4.61
C THR A 14 8.58 2.55 4.45
N LYS A 15 9.91 2.50 4.39
CA LYS A 15 10.79 3.66 4.14
C LYS A 15 10.62 4.21 2.71
N GLU A 16 10.71 3.35 1.71
CA GLU A 16 10.54 3.69 0.29
C GLU A 16 9.13 4.24 0.00
N LEU A 17 8.09 3.70 0.68
CA LEU A 17 6.74 4.27 0.60
C LEU A 17 6.66 5.71 1.10
N ARG A 18 7.47 6.09 2.09
CA ARG A 18 7.51 7.48 2.59
C ARG A 18 8.22 8.42 1.61
N GLU A 19 9.10 7.91 0.76
CA GLU A 19 9.81 8.69 -0.25
C GLU A 19 8.96 8.98 -1.49
N MET A 20 8.06 8.05 -1.86
CA MET A 20 7.14 8.19 -3.01
C MET A 20 6.20 9.39 -2.90
N SER A 21 5.86 10.02 -4.04
CA SER A 21 4.93 11.16 -4.04
C SER A 21 3.49 10.75 -3.64
N LEU A 22 2.66 11.71 -3.24
CA LEU A 22 1.24 11.45 -2.92
C LEU A 22 0.49 10.84 -4.12
N ALA A 23 0.79 11.29 -5.33
CA ALA A 23 0.17 10.79 -6.56
C ALA A 23 0.59 9.34 -6.85
N GLU A 24 1.88 9.02 -6.67
CA GLU A 24 2.40 7.65 -6.81
C GLU A 24 1.79 6.69 -5.78
N LEU A 25 1.66 7.14 -4.53
CA LEU A 25 1.02 6.36 -3.47
C LEU A 25 -0.47 6.11 -3.77
N GLN A 26 -1.18 7.08 -4.34
CA GLN A 26 -2.56 6.90 -4.78
C GLN A 26 -2.67 5.90 -5.93
N LYS A 27 -1.80 6.01 -6.95
CA LYS A 27 -1.76 5.05 -8.05
C LYS A 27 -1.50 3.62 -7.56
N LYS A 28 -0.52 3.46 -6.67
CA LYS A 28 -0.18 2.17 -6.06
C LYS A 28 -1.33 1.59 -5.22
N LEU A 29 -2.08 2.46 -4.54
CA LEU A 29 -3.28 2.05 -3.80
C LEU A 29 -4.36 1.48 -4.73
N GLU A 30 -4.55 2.06 -5.92
CA GLU A 30 -5.50 1.57 -6.92
C GLU A 30 -5.06 0.24 -7.51
N GLU A 31 -3.78 0.10 -7.84
CA GLU A 31 -3.19 -1.16 -8.31
C GLU A 31 -3.43 -2.30 -7.30
N LEU A 32 -3.10 -2.08 -6.02
CA LEU A 32 -3.31 -3.07 -4.95
C LEU A 32 -4.79 -3.43 -4.74
N ARG A 33 -5.70 -2.48 -4.95
CA ARG A 33 -7.15 -2.74 -4.91
C ARG A 33 -7.59 -3.63 -6.08
N GLY A 34 -7.06 -3.37 -7.26
CA GLY A 34 -7.28 -4.20 -8.45
C GLY A 34 -6.78 -5.63 -8.22
N GLU A 35 -5.57 -5.78 -7.69
CA GLU A 35 -5.02 -7.10 -7.33
C GLU A 35 -5.89 -7.83 -6.29
N LEU A 36 -6.32 -7.13 -5.24
CA LEU A 36 -7.20 -7.71 -4.23
C LEU A 36 -8.53 -8.18 -4.85
N PHE A 37 -9.09 -7.42 -5.79
CA PHE A 37 -10.29 -7.82 -6.52
C PHE A 37 -10.04 -9.10 -7.33
N GLN A 38 -8.94 -9.15 -8.08
CA GLN A 38 -8.54 -10.34 -8.84
C GLN A 38 -8.35 -11.57 -7.94
N TYR A 39 -7.71 -11.42 -6.77
CA TYR A 39 -7.57 -12.51 -5.81
C TYR A 39 -8.92 -12.95 -5.23
N ARG A 40 -9.84 -12.02 -4.96
CA ARG A 40 -11.20 -12.36 -4.50
C ARG A 40 -11.99 -13.10 -5.57
N MET A 41 -11.88 -12.70 -6.84
CA MET A 41 -12.52 -13.41 -7.96
C MET A 41 -11.96 -14.82 -8.12
N LYS A 42 -10.63 -14.98 -8.12
CA LYS A 42 -9.97 -16.30 -8.15
C LYS A 42 -10.37 -17.17 -6.96
N TRP A 43 -10.54 -16.56 -5.78
CA TRP A 43 -10.98 -17.28 -4.59
C TRP A 43 -12.43 -17.76 -4.71
N ALA A 44 -13.33 -16.88 -5.18
CA ALA A 44 -14.73 -17.24 -5.43
C ALA A 44 -14.86 -18.37 -6.46
N ASN A 45 -14.00 -18.38 -7.48
CA ASN A 45 -13.95 -19.44 -8.49
C ASN A 45 -13.21 -20.71 -8.02
N GLY A 46 -12.71 -20.75 -6.78
CA GLY A 46 -11.95 -21.89 -6.24
C GLY A 46 -10.56 -22.10 -6.85
N GLN A 47 -10.07 -21.16 -7.65
CA GLN A 47 -8.78 -21.25 -8.38
C GLN A 47 -7.61 -20.57 -7.64
N LEU A 48 -7.86 -19.97 -6.47
CA LEU A 48 -6.80 -19.30 -5.71
C LEU A 48 -5.96 -20.32 -4.93
N LYS A 49 -4.78 -20.64 -5.45
CA LYS A 49 -3.84 -21.56 -4.79
C LYS A 49 -3.27 -21.00 -3.46
N ASN A 50 -3.06 -19.69 -3.39
CA ASN A 50 -2.37 -19.04 -2.26
C ASN A 50 -3.28 -18.01 -1.56
N HIS A 51 -4.08 -18.45 -0.58
CA HIS A 51 -4.97 -17.57 0.19
C HIS A 51 -4.24 -16.51 1.02
N HIS A 52 -2.95 -16.73 1.33
CA HIS A 52 -2.13 -15.75 2.05
C HIS A 52 -2.03 -14.42 1.30
N LEU A 53 -2.11 -14.43 -0.04
CA LEU A 53 -2.05 -13.23 -0.88
C LEU A 53 -3.15 -12.23 -0.51
N ILE A 54 -4.37 -12.69 -0.26
CA ILE A 54 -5.48 -11.80 0.15
C ILE A 54 -5.15 -11.06 1.45
N ARG A 55 -4.58 -11.77 2.44
CA ARG A 55 -4.22 -11.18 3.74
C ARG A 55 -3.04 -10.22 3.60
N THR A 56 -2.05 -10.56 2.79
CA THR A 56 -0.88 -9.72 2.53
C THR A 56 -1.27 -8.45 1.78
N THR A 57 -1.98 -8.55 0.65
CA THR A 57 -2.47 -7.39 -0.11
C THR A 57 -3.35 -6.47 0.74
N LYS A 58 -4.16 -7.00 1.67
CA LYS A 58 -4.93 -6.16 2.62
C LYS A 58 -4.04 -5.35 3.57
N ARG A 59 -3.00 -5.97 4.14
CA ARG A 59 -2.03 -5.27 5.00
C ARG A 59 -1.27 -4.21 4.24
N ASP A 60 -0.96 -4.53 3.00
CA ASP A 60 -0.24 -3.70 2.06
C ASP A 60 -1.03 -2.42 1.70
N ILE A 61 -2.32 -2.57 1.38
CA ILE A 61 -3.27 -1.45 1.25
C ILE A 61 -3.30 -0.59 2.52
N ALA A 62 -3.32 -1.22 3.71
CA ALA A 62 -3.35 -0.48 4.97
C ALA A 62 -2.08 0.36 5.18
N ARG A 63 -0.89 -0.20 4.89
CA ARG A 63 0.39 0.53 4.98
C ARG A 63 0.41 1.76 4.07
N VAL A 64 0.02 1.60 2.80
CA VAL A 64 -0.03 2.72 1.84
C VAL A 64 -0.99 3.81 2.31
N LYS A 65 -2.18 3.43 2.80
CA LYS A 65 -3.14 4.40 3.37
C LYS A 65 -2.58 5.16 4.57
N THR A 66 -1.86 4.47 5.45
CA THR A 66 -1.23 5.12 6.61
C THR A 66 -0.23 6.17 6.17
N VAL A 67 0.66 5.85 5.22
CA VAL A 67 1.66 6.81 4.71
C VAL A 67 1.00 8.00 4.01
N ILE A 68 -0.05 7.77 3.22
CA ILE A 68 -0.83 8.88 2.62
C ILE A 68 -1.39 9.80 3.70
N ASN A 69 -1.94 9.23 4.79
CA ASN A 69 -2.50 10.01 5.88
C ASN A 69 -1.41 10.80 6.63
N GLU A 70 -0.26 10.18 6.90
CA GLU A 70 0.90 10.85 7.50
C GLU A 70 1.34 12.07 6.68
N LYS A 71 1.48 11.91 5.35
CA LYS A 71 1.82 13.02 4.44
C LYS A 71 0.77 14.12 4.40
N LYS A 72 -0.51 13.75 4.39
CA LYS A 72 -1.62 14.73 4.44
C LYS A 72 -1.61 15.53 5.75
N ARG A 73 -1.28 14.88 6.88
CA ARG A 73 -1.18 15.57 8.17
C ARG A 73 0.00 16.55 8.21
N GLN A 74 1.16 16.16 7.67
CA GLN A 74 2.32 17.05 7.54
C GLN A 74 2.00 18.29 6.70
N ASN A 75 1.37 18.12 5.54
CA ASN A 75 0.96 19.27 4.71
C ASN A 75 -0.02 20.20 5.46
N LYS A 76 -0.98 19.64 6.20
CA LYS A 76 -1.95 20.42 6.96
C LYS A 76 -1.34 21.16 8.16
N GLU A 77 -0.19 20.73 8.67
CA GLU A 77 0.54 21.44 9.74
C GLU A 77 1.30 22.65 9.19
N LEU A 78 1.85 22.56 7.98
CA LEU A 78 2.52 23.67 7.28
C LEU A 78 1.57 24.84 6.96
N ASP A 79 0.31 24.54 6.61
CA ASP A 79 -0.69 25.57 6.29
C ASP A 79 -1.11 26.40 7.52
N LYS A 80 -0.96 25.87 8.74
CA LYS A 80 -1.40 26.53 9.98
C LYS A 80 -0.38 27.54 10.53
N THR A 81 0.91 27.33 10.27
CA THR A 81 1.98 28.24 10.68
C THR A 81 1.98 29.55 9.89
N SER A 82 1.39 29.59 8.69
CA SER A 82 1.24 30.79 7.87
C SER A 82 0.14 31.76 8.34
N SER A 83 -0.72 31.34 9.27
CA SER A 83 -1.84 32.17 9.77
C SER A 83 -1.55 32.82 11.13
N HIS A 84 -0.31 32.73 11.62
CA HIS A 84 0.11 33.33 12.90
C HIS A 84 1.19 34.40 12.77
N GLU A 85 1.43 34.90 11.55
CA GLU A 85 2.17 36.14 11.28
C GLU A 85 1.23 37.21 10.73
#